data_AF-A0A6J8A1P3-F1
#
_entry.id   AF-A0A6J8A1P3-F1
#
_cell.length_a   1.000
_cell.length_b   1.000
_cell.length_c   1.000
_cell.angle_alpha   90.00
_cell.angle_beta   90.00
_cell.angle_gamma   90.00
#
_symmetry.space_group_name_H-M   'P 1'
#
loop_
_entity.id
_entity.type
_entity.pdbx_description
1 polymer ?
#
loop_
_entity_poly.entity_id
_entity_poly.type
_entity_poly.pdbx_seq_one_letter_code
_entity_poly.pdbx_strand_id
1 'polypeptide(L)'
;MAEKAKSKTEEIQQQQEVGRGAVERVQEMSNTITELEGEKVNLKEQVRYYKGIDNQRPDNIVFSRRIDELKEEVAFWQGQYLECQEYIDIIREVYMELMCMRVGAKNVPKIIKTVMEKMTGMTPQRLPGLTFAKYMLLEARSVALVHLKEEIQSSEVKTMCMGMRDMACGGAEAYRKLLEGIITEMTAGDDNDQVRQVAVKIKNTVSDQASVNKKFVTLLSDWREKALPQVVENSDSLTAVQRERYVTINYFFCGLHFLVGLSEQAIKTLSLSESLVHSGEKVGAPTLPGGYSIPGESGVYYLLNDLLSFAKEHKTDNRLFTAKKADLRILCFQAGARALGIVSKMVTGPMWRFMEENGHVSELTPLYQQLYDAFKRLSTNASTLMKGEEFIFGEETVQKDKVFDKLVSPSPQVDNLTRQIVELLFSSFKVVCRRQLKDHIEGFKYATGWSPELLEESATVPKTNV
;
A
#
# COMPACT_ATOMS: atom_id res chain seq x y z
N MET A 1 -30.01 23.13 -72.76
CA MET A 1 -29.13 21.95 -72.63
C MET A 1 -27.81 22.27 -71.94
N ALA A 2 -27.06 23.31 -72.34
CA ALA A 2 -25.77 23.68 -71.74
C ALA A 2 -25.77 23.79 -70.20
N GLU A 3 -26.80 24.39 -69.61
CA GLU A 3 -26.92 24.60 -68.16
C GLU A 3 -27.01 23.29 -67.35
N LYS A 4 -27.77 22.29 -67.86
CA LYS A 4 -27.81 20.94 -67.28
C LYS A 4 -26.49 20.18 -67.43
N ALA A 5 -25.69 20.49 -68.46
CA ALA A 5 -24.36 19.91 -68.60
C ALA A 5 -23.40 20.52 -67.56
N LYS A 6 -23.41 21.84 -67.36
CA LYS A 6 -22.57 22.54 -66.37
C LYS A 6 -22.81 22.04 -64.94
N SER A 7 -24.08 21.99 -64.51
CA SER A 7 -24.47 21.51 -63.18
C SER A 7 -24.01 20.05 -62.93
N LYS A 8 -24.09 19.17 -63.95
CA LYS A 8 -23.62 17.79 -63.82
C LYS A 8 -22.09 17.68 -63.75
N THR A 9 -21.36 18.57 -64.41
CA THR A 9 -19.89 18.64 -64.28
C THR A 9 -19.46 19.11 -62.90
N GLU A 10 -20.13 20.12 -62.34
CA GLU A 10 -19.87 20.64 -60.99
C GLU A 10 -20.14 19.56 -59.91
N GLU A 11 -21.25 18.81 -60.04
CA GLU A 11 -21.58 17.68 -59.16
C GLU A 11 -20.53 16.55 -59.22
N ILE A 12 -20.00 16.23 -60.43
CA ILE A 12 -18.93 15.24 -60.61
C ILE A 12 -17.62 15.72 -59.98
N GLN A 13 -17.24 17.00 -60.13
CA GLN A 13 -16.04 17.55 -59.50
C GLN A 13 -16.15 17.50 -57.97
N GLN A 14 -17.30 17.88 -57.41
CA GLN A 14 -17.52 17.85 -55.96
C GLN A 14 -17.45 16.41 -55.41
N GLN A 15 -18.00 15.42 -56.12
CA GLN A 15 -17.86 14.01 -55.75
C GLN A 15 -16.41 13.51 -55.83
N GLN A 16 -15.62 13.99 -56.80
CA GLN A 16 -14.19 13.66 -56.92
C GLN A 16 -13.36 14.25 -55.78
N GLU A 17 -13.62 15.49 -55.35
CA GLU A 17 -12.94 16.11 -54.21
C GLU A 17 -13.26 15.40 -52.88
N VAL A 18 -14.54 15.05 -52.65
CA VAL A 18 -14.95 14.27 -51.46
C VAL A 18 -14.28 12.88 -51.45
N GLY A 19 -14.21 12.22 -52.62
CA GLY A 19 -13.51 10.95 -52.78
C GLY A 19 -12.02 11.05 -52.47
N ARG A 20 -11.35 12.10 -52.97
CA ARG A 20 -9.93 12.35 -52.70
C ARG A 20 -9.65 12.56 -51.21
N GLY A 21 -10.43 13.41 -50.54
CA GLY A 21 -10.29 13.64 -49.10
C GLY A 21 -10.56 12.40 -48.24
N ALA A 22 -11.36 11.44 -48.73
CA ALA A 22 -11.53 10.14 -48.07
C ALA A 22 -10.29 9.25 -48.21
N VAL A 23 -9.64 9.22 -49.37
CA VAL A 23 -8.39 8.48 -49.61
C VAL A 23 -7.25 9.02 -48.74
N GLU A 24 -7.10 10.35 -48.65
CA GLU A 24 -6.06 10.99 -47.84
C GLU A 24 -6.20 10.62 -46.34
N ARG A 25 -7.42 10.63 -45.78
CA ARG A 25 -7.67 10.18 -44.39
C ARG A 25 -7.41 8.69 -44.16
N VAL A 26 -7.71 7.83 -45.14
CA VAL A 26 -7.41 6.39 -45.04
C VAL A 26 -5.90 6.15 -45.05
N GLN A 27 -5.15 6.91 -45.84
CA GLN A 27 -3.68 6.82 -45.86
C GLN A 27 -3.07 7.30 -44.55
N GLU A 28 -3.55 8.41 -43.98
CA GLU A 28 -3.10 8.92 -42.68
C GLU A 28 -3.32 7.89 -41.56
N MET A 29 -4.54 7.31 -41.48
CA MET A 29 -4.86 6.27 -40.50
C MET A 29 -4.00 5.01 -40.68
N SER A 30 -3.67 4.62 -41.91
CA SER A 30 -2.77 3.48 -42.21
C SER A 30 -1.35 3.72 -41.70
N ASN A 31 -0.85 4.96 -41.84
CA ASN A 31 0.46 5.35 -41.32
C ASN A 31 0.48 5.29 -39.78
N THR A 32 -0.53 5.84 -39.10
CA THR A 32 -0.65 5.78 -37.64
C THR A 32 -0.73 4.35 -37.09
N ILE A 33 -1.44 3.44 -37.77
CA ILE A 33 -1.48 2.02 -37.40
C ILE A 33 -0.07 1.41 -37.48
N THR A 34 0.69 1.73 -38.52
CA THR A 34 2.06 1.23 -38.72
C THR A 34 3.01 1.71 -37.62
N GLU A 35 2.91 2.97 -37.21
CA GLU A 35 3.70 3.53 -36.08
C GLU A 35 3.38 2.83 -34.75
N LEU A 36 2.09 2.67 -34.44
CA LEU A 36 1.63 1.98 -33.22
C LEU A 36 2.05 0.50 -33.16
N GLU A 37 2.12 -0.18 -34.30
CA GLU A 37 2.66 -1.55 -34.36
C GLU A 37 4.17 -1.59 -34.07
N GLY A 38 4.93 -0.58 -34.53
CA GLY A 38 6.34 -0.41 -34.18
C GLY A 38 6.58 -0.20 -32.69
N GLU A 39 5.83 0.72 -32.06
CA GLU A 39 5.91 0.96 -30.61
C GLU A 39 5.57 -0.30 -29.79
N LYS A 40 4.55 -1.06 -30.22
CA LYS A 40 4.13 -2.32 -29.59
C LYS A 40 5.21 -3.41 -29.64
N VAL A 41 6.08 -3.41 -30.66
CA VAL A 41 7.25 -4.30 -30.71
C VAL A 41 8.32 -3.85 -29.71
N ASN A 42 8.66 -2.57 -29.69
CA ASN A 42 9.65 -2.00 -28.75
C ASN A 42 9.26 -2.23 -27.27
N LEU A 43 7.98 -2.00 -26.93
CA LEU A 43 7.44 -2.29 -25.59
C LEU A 43 7.54 -3.79 -25.21
N LYS A 44 7.34 -4.72 -26.15
CA LYS A 44 7.53 -6.16 -25.89
C LYS A 44 9.00 -6.50 -25.61
N GLU A 45 9.94 -5.84 -26.27
CA GLU A 45 11.37 -6.04 -26.05
C GLU A 45 11.82 -5.46 -24.70
N GLN A 46 11.34 -4.27 -24.32
CA GLN A 46 11.56 -3.72 -22.98
C GLN A 46 11.00 -4.65 -21.88
N VAL A 47 9.77 -5.16 -22.04
CA VAL A 47 9.19 -6.12 -21.08
C VAL A 47 10.02 -7.41 -21.00
N ARG A 48 10.57 -7.90 -22.12
CA ARG A 48 11.47 -9.07 -22.13
C ARG A 48 12.81 -8.75 -21.42
N TYR A 49 13.37 -7.56 -21.62
CA TYR A 49 14.58 -7.09 -20.96
C TYR A 49 14.42 -6.99 -19.43
N TYR A 50 13.36 -6.34 -18.96
CA TYR A 50 13.08 -6.23 -17.51
C TYR A 50 12.81 -7.59 -16.86
N LYS A 51 12.12 -8.52 -17.54
CA LYS A 51 11.97 -9.91 -17.07
C LYS A 51 13.31 -10.67 -16.98
N GLY A 52 14.26 -10.37 -17.86
CA GLY A 52 15.62 -10.93 -17.79
C GLY A 52 16.39 -10.46 -16.55
N ILE A 53 16.25 -9.19 -16.18
CA ILE A 53 16.90 -8.60 -15.00
C ILE A 53 16.30 -9.14 -13.69
N ASP A 54 14.98 -9.32 -13.62
CA ASP A 54 14.32 -9.78 -12.39
C ASP A 54 14.73 -11.21 -12.01
N ASN A 55 14.96 -12.07 -13.01
CA ASN A 55 15.42 -13.45 -12.83
C ASN A 55 16.86 -13.60 -12.31
N GLN A 56 17.65 -12.51 -12.22
CA GLN A 56 19.05 -12.54 -11.77
C GLN A 56 19.24 -12.07 -10.32
N ARG A 57 18.17 -11.71 -9.60
CA ARG A 57 18.25 -11.16 -8.23
C ARG A 57 18.35 -12.27 -7.18
N PRO A 58 19.31 -12.22 -6.23
CA PRO A 58 19.43 -13.22 -5.15
C PRO A 58 18.17 -13.39 -4.30
N ASP A 59 17.42 -12.30 -4.10
CA ASP A 59 16.11 -12.33 -3.43
C ASP A 59 15.11 -13.23 -4.15
N ASN A 60 15.07 -13.20 -5.49
CA ASN A 60 14.23 -14.11 -6.29
C ASN A 60 14.75 -15.55 -6.28
N ILE A 61 16.02 -15.80 -5.95
CA ILE A 61 16.53 -17.17 -5.75
C ILE A 61 16.01 -17.75 -4.42
N VAL A 62 16.03 -16.98 -3.32
CA VAL A 62 15.49 -17.44 -2.03
C VAL A 62 13.96 -17.55 -2.07
N PHE A 63 13.27 -16.61 -2.72
CA PHE A 63 11.81 -16.69 -2.89
C PHE A 63 11.38 -17.74 -3.93
N SER A 64 12.11 -17.94 -5.03
CA SER A 64 11.89 -19.11 -5.90
C SER A 64 12.14 -20.38 -5.12
N ARG A 65 13.21 -20.48 -4.31
CA ARG A 65 13.42 -21.66 -3.47
C ARG A 65 12.26 -21.92 -2.51
N ARG A 66 11.63 -20.89 -1.91
CA ARG A 66 10.44 -21.11 -1.06
C ARG A 66 9.18 -21.45 -1.89
N ILE A 67 9.03 -20.91 -3.09
CA ILE A 67 7.97 -21.28 -4.02
C ILE A 67 8.18 -22.70 -4.55
N ASP A 68 9.41 -23.12 -4.75
CA ASP A 68 9.79 -24.45 -5.23
C ASP A 68 9.74 -25.46 -4.09
N GLU A 69 10.07 -25.11 -2.84
CA GLU A 69 9.74 -25.87 -1.62
C GLU A 69 8.22 -26.05 -1.47
N LEU A 70 7.42 -25.01 -1.74
CA LEU A 70 5.95 -25.10 -1.71
C LEU A 70 5.40 -25.91 -2.90
N LYS A 71 6.01 -25.84 -4.09
CA LYS A 71 5.69 -26.71 -5.23
C LYS A 71 6.14 -28.14 -5.00
N GLU A 72 7.24 -28.38 -4.28
CA GLU A 72 7.72 -29.70 -3.88
C GLU A 72 6.85 -30.26 -2.77
N GLU A 73 6.36 -29.47 -1.81
CA GLU A 73 5.29 -29.89 -0.89
C GLU A 73 4.03 -30.24 -1.70
N VAL A 74 3.57 -29.35 -2.60
CA VAL A 74 2.40 -29.62 -3.45
C VAL A 74 2.61 -30.84 -4.36
N ALA A 75 3.80 -31.06 -4.91
CA ALA A 75 4.14 -32.20 -5.77
C ALA A 75 4.36 -33.49 -4.97
N PHE A 76 4.86 -33.41 -3.74
CA PHE A 76 4.94 -34.52 -2.78
C PHE A 76 3.54 -34.97 -2.40
N TRP A 77 2.64 -34.03 -2.10
CA TRP A 77 1.23 -34.32 -1.86
C TRP A 77 0.56 -34.84 -3.14
N GLN A 78 0.73 -34.21 -4.30
CA GLN A 78 0.20 -34.72 -5.59
C GLN A 78 0.75 -36.11 -5.96
N GLY A 79 2.01 -36.41 -5.61
CA GLY A 79 2.65 -37.71 -5.79
C GLY A 79 2.10 -38.79 -4.84
N GLN A 80 1.89 -38.45 -3.57
CA GLN A 80 1.12 -39.28 -2.62
C GLN A 80 -0.35 -39.44 -3.06
N TYR A 81 -0.89 -38.51 -3.87
CA TYR A 81 -2.28 -38.52 -4.34
C TYR A 81 -2.46 -39.24 -5.69
N LEU A 82 -1.38 -39.63 -6.38
CA LEU A 82 -1.47 -40.39 -7.64
C LEU A 82 -2.06 -41.81 -7.46
N GLU A 83 -2.12 -42.32 -6.23
CA GLU A 83 -2.88 -43.53 -5.86
C GLU A 83 -4.38 -43.28 -5.65
N CYS A 84 -4.87 -42.04 -5.77
CA CYS A 84 -6.25 -41.62 -5.51
C CYS A 84 -6.86 -40.77 -6.65
N GLN A 85 -6.77 -41.25 -7.90
CA GLN A 85 -7.24 -40.56 -9.12
C GLN A 85 -8.77 -40.35 -9.28
N GLU A 86 -9.60 -40.51 -8.23
CA GLU A 86 -11.07 -40.59 -8.40
C GLU A 86 -11.84 -39.26 -8.33
N TYR A 87 -11.20 -38.12 -8.03
CA TYR A 87 -11.90 -36.82 -7.98
C TYR A 87 -11.48 -35.90 -9.13
N ILE A 88 -12.39 -35.75 -10.09
CA ILE A 88 -12.31 -34.83 -11.23
C ILE A 88 -12.14 -33.39 -10.73
N ASP A 89 -11.32 -32.58 -11.42
CA ASP A 89 -11.05 -31.18 -11.07
C ASP A 89 -12.30 -30.33 -10.85
N ILE A 90 -13.39 -30.63 -11.56
CA ILE A 90 -14.72 -30.01 -11.40
C ILE A 90 -15.23 -30.12 -9.95
N ILE A 91 -15.00 -31.24 -9.25
CA ILE A 91 -15.39 -31.39 -7.84
C ILE A 91 -14.49 -30.53 -6.95
N ARG A 92 -13.18 -30.45 -7.25
CA ARG A 92 -12.24 -29.57 -6.53
C ARG A 92 -12.65 -28.10 -6.68
N GLU A 93 -12.98 -27.67 -7.90
CA GLU A 93 -13.47 -26.33 -8.23
C GLU A 93 -14.75 -25.99 -7.47
N VAL A 94 -15.78 -26.85 -7.51
CA VAL A 94 -17.03 -26.66 -6.75
C VAL A 94 -16.78 -26.59 -5.24
N TYR A 95 -15.83 -27.37 -4.70
CA TYR A 95 -15.44 -27.23 -3.28
C TYR A 95 -14.80 -25.86 -3.00
N MET A 96 -13.88 -25.41 -3.85
CA MET A 96 -13.22 -24.10 -3.68
C MET A 96 -14.22 -22.95 -3.82
N GLU A 97 -15.10 -22.98 -4.81
CA GLU A 97 -16.12 -21.96 -5.05
C GLU A 97 -17.12 -21.89 -3.87
N LEU A 98 -17.64 -23.03 -3.38
CA LEU A 98 -18.51 -23.04 -2.21
C LEU A 98 -17.80 -22.51 -0.95
N MET A 99 -16.50 -22.77 -0.78
CA MET A 99 -15.72 -22.21 0.32
C MET A 99 -15.49 -20.69 0.17
N CYS A 100 -15.29 -20.18 -1.07
CA CYS A 100 -15.28 -18.75 -1.37
C CYS A 100 -16.65 -18.08 -1.11
N MET A 101 -17.75 -18.81 -1.34
CA MET A 101 -19.11 -18.44 -0.93
C MET A 101 -19.38 -18.61 0.59
N ARG A 102 -18.33 -18.81 1.40
CA ARG A 102 -18.36 -18.89 2.86
C ARG A 102 -19.08 -20.13 3.42
N VAL A 103 -19.14 -21.22 2.65
CA VAL A 103 -19.63 -22.50 3.16
C VAL A 103 -18.51 -23.19 3.95
N GLY A 104 -18.66 -23.29 5.26
CA GLY A 104 -17.72 -24.02 6.11
C GLY A 104 -17.53 -25.48 5.66
N ALA A 105 -16.28 -25.95 5.55
CA ALA A 105 -15.90 -27.22 4.89
C ALA A 105 -16.66 -28.49 5.34
N LYS A 106 -17.16 -28.53 6.58
CA LYS A 106 -18.01 -29.62 7.09
C LYS A 106 -19.39 -29.72 6.42
N ASN A 107 -19.87 -28.62 5.85
CA ASN A 107 -21.18 -28.50 5.20
C ASN A 107 -21.10 -28.72 3.69
N VAL A 108 -19.94 -28.44 3.06
CA VAL A 108 -19.75 -28.56 1.60
C VAL A 108 -20.18 -29.92 1.04
N PRO A 109 -19.80 -31.09 1.62
CA PRO A 109 -20.26 -32.39 1.12
C PRO A 109 -21.78 -32.55 1.18
N LYS A 110 -22.42 -32.00 2.23
CA LYS A 110 -23.89 -32.05 2.41
C LYS A 110 -24.59 -31.16 1.39
N ILE A 111 -24.06 -29.98 1.09
CA ILE A 111 -24.61 -29.07 0.08
C ILE A 111 -24.50 -29.71 -1.30
N ILE A 112 -23.32 -30.19 -1.71
CA ILE A 112 -23.12 -30.84 -3.01
C ILE A 112 -24.07 -32.03 -3.17
N LYS A 113 -24.15 -32.92 -2.17
CA LYS A 113 -25.10 -34.04 -2.17
C LYS A 113 -26.54 -33.57 -2.36
N THR A 114 -26.98 -32.56 -1.59
CA THR A 114 -28.36 -32.02 -1.67
C THR A 114 -28.66 -31.39 -3.02
N VAL A 115 -27.70 -30.69 -3.63
CA VAL A 115 -27.87 -30.03 -4.93
C VAL A 115 -27.93 -31.07 -6.06
N MET A 116 -27.01 -32.03 -6.10
CA MET A 116 -27.04 -33.12 -7.10
C MET A 116 -28.31 -33.95 -7.00
N GLU A 117 -28.69 -34.38 -5.80
CA GLU A 117 -29.88 -35.21 -5.56
C GLU A 117 -31.16 -34.49 -6.03
N LYS A 118 -31.27 -33.16 -5.82
CA LYS A 118 -32.42 -32.37 -6.25
C LYS A 118 -32.42 -31.95 -7.72
N MET A 119 -31.25 -31.73 -8.33
CA MET A 119 -31.17 -31.22 -9.70
C MET A 119 -31.07 -32.32 -10.75
N THR A 120 -30.45 -33.46 -10.44
CA THR A 120 -30.23 -34.56 -11.40
C THR A 120 -30.83 -35.89 -10.96
N GLY A 121 -31.38 -35.97 -9.73
CA GLY A 121 -31.82 -37.24 -9.13
C GLY A 121 -30.67 -38.17 -8.74
N MET A 122 -29.41 -37.75 -8.91
CA MET A 122 -28.24 -38.58 -8.63
C MET A 122 -27.71 -38.32 -7.23
N THR A 123 -27.54 -39.39 -6.46
CA THR A 123 -26.84 -39.33 -5.16
C THR A 123 -25.37 -39.68 -5.35
N PRO A 124 -24.41 -38.74 -5.17
CA PRO A 124 -22.99 -39.07 -5.23
C PRO A 124 -22.61 -40.06 -4.12
N GLN A 125 -22.02 -41.20 -4.50
CA GLN A 125 -21.63 -42.27 -3.57
C GLN A 125 -20.39 -41.92 -2.74
N ARG A 126 -19.44 -41.20 -3.34
CA ARG A 126 -18.18 -40.76 -2.73
C ARG A 126 -18.05 -39.25 -2.90
N LEU A 127 -17.70 -38.54 -1.83
CA LEU A 127 -17.33 -37.12 -1.84
C LEU A 127 -16.09 -36.93 -0.97
N PRO A 128 -15.27 -35.89 -1.21
CA PRO A 128 -14.13 -35.55 -0.38
C PRO A 128 -14.47 -35.52 1.12
N GLY A 129 -13.74 -36.33 1.88
CA GLY A 129 -13.83 -36.37 3.34
C GLY A 129 -13.34 -35.06 3.97
N LEU A 130 -13.73 -34.80 5.23
CA LEU A 130 -13.44 -33.53 5.92
C LEU A 130 -11.94 -33.17 5.92
N THR A 131 -11.05 -34.15 6.04
CA THR A 131 -9.60 -33.93 5.99
C THR A 131 -9.14 -33.46 4.61
N PHE A 132 -9.66 -34.04 3.53
CA PHE A 132 -9.36 -33.64 2.16
C PHE A 132 -9.93 -32.26 1.83
N ALA A 133 -11.14 -31.95 2.33
CA ALA A 133 -11.73 -30.61 2.24
C ALA A 133 -10.89 -29.54 2.96
N LYS A 134 -10.26 -29.89 4.10
CA LYS A 134 -9.30 -29.01 4.79
C LYS A 134 -8.00 -28.81 4.00
N TYR A 135 -7.53 -29.81 3.26
CA TYR A 135 -6.36 -29.66 2.39
C TYR A 135 -6.67 -28.76 1.18
N MET A 136 -7.82 -28.93 0.51
CA MET A 136 -8.25 -28.00 -0.54
C MET A 136 -8.46 -26.56 -0.01
N LEU A 137 -8.85 -26.39 1.26
CA LEU A 137 -8.90 -25.07 1.90
C LEU A 137 -7.50 -24.46 2.13
N LEU A 138 -6.49 -25.26 2.48
CA LEU A 138 -5.10 -24.81 2.60
C LEU A 138 -4.50 -24.46 1.25
N GLU A 139 -4.78 -25.25 0.21
CA GLU A 139 -4.41 -24.99 -1.18
C GLU A 139 -5.05 -23.69 -1.69
N ALA A 140 -6.37 -23.54 -1.54
CA ALA A 140 -7.09 -22.31 -1.89
C ALA A 140 -6.59 -21.09 -1.09
N ARG A 141 -6.23 -21.25 0.19
CA ARG A 141 -5.61 -20.18 1.01
C ARG A 141 -4.23 -19.78 0.44
N SER A 142 -3.42 -20.75 0.02
CA SER A 142 -2.11 -20.47 -0.61
C SER A 142 -2.27 -19.75 -1.95
N VAL A 143 -3.19 -20.19 -2.81
CA VAL A 143 -3.50 -19.52 -4.08
C VAL A 143 -4.05 -18.11 -3.86
N ALA A 144 -4.96 -17.94 -2.88
CA ALA A 144 -5.48 -16.62 -2.51
C ALA A 144 -4.38 -15.69 -1.99
N LEU A 145 -3.42 -16.18 -1.21
CA LEU A 145 -2.26 -15.40 -0.77
C LEU A 145 -1.34 -14.99 -1.94
N VAL A 146 -1.26 -15.78 -3.01
CA VAL A 146 -0.56 -15.42 -4.25
C VAL A 146 -1.30 -14.32 -5.02
N HIS A 147 -2.61 -14.48 -5.30
CA HIS A 147 -3.40 -13.43 -5.96
C HIS A 147 -3.44 -12.13 -5.14
N LEU A 148 -3.42 -12.23 -3.82
CA LEU A 148 -3.41 -11.08 -2.92
C LEU A 148 -2.05 -10.35 -2.90
N LYS A 149 -0.95 -11.05 -3.14
CA LYS A 149 0.35 -10.42 -3.39
C LYS A 149 0.30 -9.57 -4.68
N GLU A 150 -0.38 -10.06 -5.71
CA GLU A 150 -0.55 -9.37 -6.99
C GLU A 150 -1.47 -8.14 -6.85
N GLU A 151 -2.56 -8.24 -6.07
CA GLU A 151 -3.49 -7.12 -5.86
C GLU A 151 -2.96 -6.07 -4.86
N ILE A 152 -2.18 -6.44 -3.85
CA ILE A 152 -1.48 -5.46 -3.00
C ILE A 152 -0.44 -4.68 -3.81
N GLN A 153 0.08 -5.25 -4.90
CA GLN A 153 0.98 -4.56 -5.84
C GLN A 153 0.25 -3.63 -6.82
N SER A 154 -1.09 -3.69 -6.95
CA SER A 154 -1.87 -2.97 -7.98
C SER A 154 -2.50 -1.64 -7.51
N SER A 155 -2.51 -1.33 -6.20
CA SER A 155 -3.33 -0.24 -5.63
C SER A 155 -2.59 1.10 -5.35
N GLU A 156 -3.09 2.19 -5.96
CA GLU A 156 -2.58 3.57 -5.82
C GLU A 156 -3.52 4.54 -5.06
N VAL A 157 -2.92 5.38 -4.20
CA VAL A 157 -3.33 6.79 -3.86
C VAL A 157 -4.62 6.98 -3.01
N LYS A 158 -4.67 7.82 -1.94
CA LYS A 158 -4.73 9.31 -1.98
C LYS A 158 -4.56 10.06 -0.63
N THR A 159 -3.49 10.86 -0.49
CA THR A 159 -3.43 12.35 -0.27
C THR A 159 -4.43 13.01 0.71
N MET A 160 -4.10 13.90 1.67
CA MET A 160 -2.87 14.53 2.27
C MET A 160 -3.32 15.25 3.58
N CYS A 161 -2.40 15.80 4.40
CA CYS A 161 -2.70 16.97 5.26
C CYS A 161 -1.54 17.99 5.30
N MET A 162 -1.85 19.29 5.35
CA MET A 162 -0.85 20.38 5.33
C MET A 162 -1.19 21.45 6.38
N GLY A 163 -0.23 21.79 7.24
CA GLY A 163 -0.37 22.71 8.38
C GLY A 163 -0.44 24.20 8.00
N MET A 164 -1.34 24.57 7.09
CA MET A 164 -1.65 25.96 6.74
C MET A 164 -3.16 26.05 6.49
N ARG A 165 -3.92 26.66 7.42
CA ARG A 165 -5.38 26.96 7.41
C ARG A 165 -6.32 25.86 6.89
N ASP A 166 -7.43 25.63 7.59
CA ASP A 166 -8.43 24.64 7.17
C ASP A 166 -8.93 24.87 5.72
N MET A 167 -8.46 24.03 4.79
CA MET A 167 -8.94 23.97 3.41
C MET A 167 -9.80 22.73 3.21
N ALA A 168 -11.09 22.93 2.95
CA ALA A 168 -12.06 21.84 2.83
C ALA A 168 -11.77 20.85 1.68
N CYS A 169 -11.13 21.32 0.59
CA CYS A 169 -10.53 20.53 -0.49
C CYS A 169 -9.79 21.46 -1.45
N GLY A 170 -8.70 21.01 -2.09
CA GLY A 170 -7.97 21.82 -3.06
C GLY A 170 -7.01 21.02 -3.96
N GLY A 171 -6.88 21.44 -5.21
CA GLY A 171 -5.79 21.01 -6.10
C GLY A 171 -4.49 21.78 -5.83
N ALA A 172 -3.41 21.45 -6.54
CA ALA A 172 -2.10 22.10 -6.38
C ALA A 172 -2.15 23.64 -6.48
N GLU A 173 -3.02 24.15 -7.35
CA GLU A 173 -3.25 25.59 -7.54
C GLU A 173 -3.96 26.26 -6.34
N ALA A 174 -4.76 25.52 -5.58
CA ALA A 174 -5.36 26.03 -4.34
C ALA A 174 -4.29 26.16 -3.24
N TYR A 175 -3.37 25.19 -3.14
CA TYR A 175 -2.21 25.29 -2.25
C TYR A 175 -1.29 26.46 -2.63
N ARG A 176 -1.04 26.70 -3.93
CA ARG A 176 -0.29 27.89 -4.40
C ARG A 176 -0.95 29.19 -3.94
N LYS A 177 -2.25 29.35 -4.22
CA LYS A 177 -3.00 30.56 -3.84
C LYS A 177 -3.07 30.78 -2.33
N LEU A 178 -3.18 29.70 -1.55
CA LEU A 178 -3.15 29.80 -0.09
C LEU A 178 -1.78 30.30 0.41
N LEU A 179 -0.69 29.72 -0.11
CA LEU A 179 0.66 30.14 0.25
C LEU A 179 0.91 31.61 -0.14
N GLU A 180 0.50 32.01 -1.35
CA GLU A 180 0.55 33.40 -1.81
C GLU A 180 -0.25 34.34 -0.89
N GLY A 181 -1.45 33.93 -0.46
CA GLY A 181 -2.25 34.68 0.51
C GLY A 181 -1.56 34.84 1.86
N ILE A 182 -1.01 33.75 2.43
CA ILE A 182 -0.29 33.77 3.70
C ILE A 182 0.94 34.68 3.62
N ILE A 183 1.73 34.60 2.54
CA ILE A 183 2.90 35.46 2.35
C ILE A 183 2.47 36.93 2.22
N THR A 184 1.41 37.22 1.45
CA THR A 184 0.88 38.59 1.27
C THR A 184 0.41 39.20 2.59
N GLU A 185 -0.23 38.40 3.46
CA GLU A 185 -0.61 38.82 4.81
C GLU A 185 0.62 39.05 5.71
N MET A 186 1.64 38.18 5.64
CA MET A 186 2.89 38.34 6.38
C MET A 186 3.70 39.58 5.96
N THR A 187 3.64 39.98 4.68
CA THR A 187 4.27 41.20 4.15
C THR A 187 3.38 42.44 4.27
N ALA A 188 2.30 42.38 5.05
CA ALA A 188 1.35 43.49 5.29
C ALA A 188 0.76 44.13 4.02
N GLY A 189 0.70 43.38 2.90
CA GLY A 189 0.04 43.78 1.65
C GLY A 189 0.75 44.78 0.73
N ASP A 190 1.81 45.47 1.17
CA ASP A 190 2.31 46.68 0.49
C ASP A 190 3.49 46.51 -0.49
N ASP A 191 4.12 45.32 -0.59
CA ASP A 191 5.30 45.15 -1.45
C ASP A 191 5.32 43.80 -2.21
N ASN A 192 5.08 43.86 -3.53
CA ASN A 192 5.19 42.72 -4.43
C ASN A 192 6.62 42.14 -4.48
N ASP A 193 7.65 42.95 -4.28
CA ASP A 193 9.04 42.49 -4.33
C ASP A 193 9.42 41.72 -3.06
N GLN A 194 8.81 42.02 -1.90
CA GLN A 194 8.94 41.17 -0.70
C GLN A 194 8.30 39.79 -0.92
N VAL A 195 7.10 39.72 -1.52
CA VAL A 195 6.45 38.45 -1.85
C VAL A 195 7.33 37.62 -2.79
N ARG A 196 7.92 38.25 -3.81
CA ARG A 196 8.87 37.60 -4.75
C ARG A 196 10.17 37.16 -4.07
N GLN A 197 10.73 38.00 -3.18
CA GLN A 197 11.92 37.65 -2.39
C GLN A 197 11.67 36.43 -1.49
N VAL A 198 10.48 36.32 -0.88
CA VAL A 198 10.10 35.12 -0.11
C VAL A 198 10.00 33.91 -1.04
N ALA A 199 9.31 34.02 -2.19
CA ALA A 199 9.20 32.93 -3.16
C ALA A 199 10.57 32.36 -3.59
N VAL A 200 11.52 33.23 -3.94
CA VAL A 200 12.90 32.84 -4.33
C VAL A 200 13.72 32.29 -3.16
N LYS A 201 13.28 32.45 -1.90
CA LYS A 201 13.89 31.82 -0.71
C LYS A 201 13.30 30.45 -0.34
N ILE A 202 12.14 30.05 -0.86
CA ILE A 202 11.53 28.72 -0.60
C ILE A 202 12.26 27.62 -1.39
N LYS A 203 13.35 27.08 -0.82
CA LYS A 203 14.18 26.04 -1.46
C LYS A 203 13.68 24.61 -1.23
N ASN A 204 12.94 24.36 -0.14
CA ASN A 204 12.64 23.01 0.34
C ASN A 204 11.14 22.85 0.65
N THR A 205 10.60 21.65 0.45
CA THR A 205 9.22 21.28 0.81
C THR A 205 9.16 19.87 1.39
N VAL A 206 8.28 19.66 2.38
CA VAL A 206 8.11 18.38 3.11
C VAL A 206 6.66 17.90 2.97
N SER A 207 6.41 16.67 2.49
CA SER A 207 5.04 16.17 2.30
C SER A 207 4.92 14.64 2.06
N ASP A 208 3.71 14.12 1.76
CA ASP A 208 3.41 12.67 1.60
C ASP A 208 3.80 12.01 0.25
N GLN A 209 4.42 12.76 -0.67
CA GLN A 209 4.74 12.36 -2.07
C GLN A 209 3.56 12.18 -3.06
N ALA A 210 2.32 12.55 -2.71
CA ALA A 210 1.19 12.52 -3.64
C ALA A 210 1.36 13.36 -4.92
N SER A 211 0.58 12.98 -5.95
CA SER A 211 0.52 13.65 -7.25
C SER A 211 0.13 15.14 -7.17
N VAL A 212 -0.73 15.52 -6.21
CA VAL A 212 -1.09 16.93 -5.96
C VAL A 212 0.13 17.73 -5.52
N ASN A 213 0.97 17.19 -4.63
CA ASN A 213 2.13 17.93 -4.12
C ASN A 213 3.32 17.88 -5.08
N LYS A 214 3.46 16.85 -5.91
CA LYS A 214 4.36 16.89 -7.07
C LYS A 214 4.02 18.06 -8.00
N LYS A 215 2.73 18.24 -8.33
CA LYS A 215 2.25 19.40 -9.11
C LYS A 215 2.45 20.73 -8.37
N PHE A 216 2.30 20.76 -7.05
CA PHE A 216 2.56 21.95 -6.25
C PHE A 216 4.05 22.35 -6.28
N VAL A 217 4.98 21.39 -6.18
CA VAL A 217 6.41 21.63 -6.35
C VAL A 217 6.71 22.23 -7.74
N THR A 218 6.12 21.68 -8.81
CA THR A 218 6.24 22.28 -10.15
C THR A 218 5.73 23.73 -10.17
N LEU A 219 4.55 23.99 -9.63
CA LEU A 219 3.99 25.35 -9.56
C LEU A 219 4.87 26.33 -8.77
N LEU A 220 5.54 25.86 -7.71
CA LEU A 220 6.48 26.68 -6.95
C LEU A 220 7.79 26.92 -7.73
N SER A 221 8.30 25.93 -8.47
CA SER A 221 9.44 26.12 -9.39
C SER A 221 9.12 27.12 -10.50
N ASP A 222 7.96 27.00 -11.16
CA ASP A 222 7.48 27.97 -12.15
C ASP A 222 7.35 29.38 -11.58
N TRP A 223 6.96 29.49 -10.29
CA TRP A 223 6.83 30.77 -9.60
C TRP A 223 8.21 31.38 -9.29
N ARG A 224 9.16 30.56 -8.81
CA ARG A 224 10.57 30.97 -8.61
C ARG A 224 11.20 31.44 -9.91
N GLU A 225 11.02 30.71 -11.01
CA GLU A 225 11.57 31.09 -12.32
C GLU A 225 11.04 32.46 -12.79
N LYS A 226 9.74 32.72 -12.61
CA LYS A 226 9.12 34.01 -12.96
C LYS A 226 9.55 35.16 -12.05
N ALA A 227 9.86 34.88 -10.79
CA ALA A 227 10.34 35.87 -9.83
C ALA A 227 11.84 36.16 -9.94
N LEU A 228 12.63 35.21 -10.46
CA LEU A 228 14.09 35.28 -10.46
C LEU A 228 14.67 36.58 -11.08
N PRO A 229 14.21 37.06 -12.27
CA PRO A 229 14.75 38.28 -12.89
C PRO A 229 14.38 39.58 -12.18
N GLN A 230 13.42 39.52 -11.24
CA GLN A 230 12.96 40.68 -10.47
C GLN A 230 13.67 40.78 -9.11
N VAL A 231 14.34 39.70 -8.67
CA VAL A 231 14.90 39.56 -7.31
C VAL A 231 16.43 39.40 -7.32
N VAL A 232 17.00 38.80 -8.36
CA VAL A 232 18.45 38.52 -8.44
C VAL A 232 19.07 39.40 -9.52
N GLU A 233 19.92 40.33 -9.09
CA GLU A 233 20.71 41.16 -9.99
C GLU A 233 21.52 40.31 -10.98
N ASN A 234 21.54 40.73 -12.25
CA ASN A 234 22.24 40.04 -13.33
C ASN A 234 21.76 38.58 -13.55
N SER A 235 20.47 38.27 -13.32
CA SER A 235 19.83 36.96 -13.60
C SER A 235 20.09 36.42 -15.00
N ASP A 236 20.35 37.30 -15.96
CA ASP A 236 20.57 36.98 -17.37
C ASP A 236 22.02 36.59 -17.67
N SER A 237 22.94 36.86 -16.73
CA SER A 237 24.33 36.39 -16.75
C SER A 237 24.53 35.02 -16.09
N LEU A 238 23.49 34.48 -15.43
CA LEU A 238 23.54 33.17 -14.80
C LEU A 238 23.67 32.07 -15.86
N THR A 239 24.65 31.18 -15.68
CA THR A 239 24.73 29.94 -16.46
C THR A 239 23.50 29.06 -16.24
N ALA A 240 23.22 28.15 -17.19
CA ALA A 240 22.08 27.21 -17.08
C ALA A 240 22.09 26.43 -15.74
N VAL A 241 23.26 25.96 -15.29
CA VAL A 241 23.43 25.24 -14.01
C VAL A 241 23.14 26.14 -12.80
N GLN A 242 23.55 27.41 -12.83
CA GLN A 242 23.22 28.36 -11.77
C GLN A 242 21.72 28.68 -11.75
N ARG A 243 21.11 28.93 -12.91
CA ARG A 243 19.67 29.17 -13.04
C ARG A 243 18.86 27.97 -12.53
N GLU A 244 19.27 26.74 -12.89
CA GLU A 244 18.65 25.51 -12.39
C GLU A 244 18.64 25.48 -10.85
N ARG A 245 19.79 25.71 -10.19
CA ARG A 245 19.86 25.82 -8.71
C ARG A 245 18.95 26.89 -8.10
N TYR A 246 18.64 27.96 -8.82
CA TYR A 246 17.67 28.97 -8.36
C TYR A 246 16.21 28.54 -8.56
N VAL A 247 15.90 27.65 -9.49
CA VAL A 247 14.52 27.22 -9.81
C VAL A 247 14.14 25.91 -9.13
N THR A 248 15.11 25.01 -8.92
CA THR A 248 14.92 23.72 -8.26
C THR A 248 14.39 23.90 -6.84
N ILE A 249 13.37 23.11 -6.51
CA ILE A 249 12.88 22.94 -5.14
C ILE A 249 13.14 21.52 -4.71
N ASN A 250 13.84 21.38 -3.59
CA ASN A 250 14.07 20.09 -2.98
C ASN A 250 12.76 19.58 -2.34
N TYR A 251 12.50 18.30 -2.54
CA TYR A 251 11.27 17.64 -2.12
C TYR A 251 11.61 16.46 -1.22
N PHE A 252 11.10 16.52 0.01
CA PHE A 252 11.40 15.56 1.06
C PHE A 252 10.12 14.91 1.60
N PHE A 253 10.24 13.66 2.04
CA PHE A 253 9.11 12.93 2.58
C PHE A 253 8.93 13.22 4.08
N CYS A 254 7.69 13.51 4.48
CA CYS A 254 7.36 13.71 5.89
C CYS A 254 7.36 12.38 6.64
N GLY A 255 8.15 12.26 7.71
CA GLY A 255 8.18 11.05 8.54
C GLY A 255 6.82 10.68 9.14
N LEU A 256 6.02 11.65 9.57
CA LEU A 256 4.71 11.36 10.15
C LEU A 256 3.76 10.64 9.16
N HIS A 257 3.84 10.97 7.87
CA HIS A 257 3.04 10.31 6.82
C HIS A 257 3.48 8.86 6.57
N PHE A 258 4.70 8.47 6.97
CA PHE A 258 5.11 7.07 7.02
C PHE A 258 4.27 6.30 8.03
N LEU A 259 4.16 6.81 9.26
CA LEU A 259 3.46 6.14 10.36
C LEU A 259 1.95 6.06 10.09
N VAL A 260 1.38 7.07 9.44
CA VAL A 260 0.01 7.01 8.88
C VAL A 260 -0.10 5.91 7.81
N GLY A 261 0.86 5.83 6.88
CA GLY A 261 0.91 4.77 5.87
C GLY A 261 0.98 3.36 6.47
N LEU A 262 1.74 3.17 7.56
CA LEU A 262 1.78 1.92 8.31
C LEU A 262 0.44 1.63 9.01
N SER A 263 -0.21 2.62 9.63
CA SER A 263 -1.48 2.41 10.33
C SER A 263 -2.62 2.04 9.39
N GLU A 264 -2.77 2.75 8.26
CA GLU A 264 -3.73 2.39 7.21
C GLU A 264 -3.50 0.98 6.67
N GLN A 265 -2.23 0.61 6.45
CA GLN A 265 -1.88 -0.71 5.95
C GLN A 265 -2.15 -1.79 6.99
N ALA A 266 -1.92 -1.51 8.28
CA ALA A 266 -2.25 -2.43 9.36
C ALA A 266 -3.75 -2.73 9.43
N ILE A 267 -4.61 -1.71 9.29
CA ILE A 267 -6.07 -1.86 9.25
C ILE A 267 -6.48 -2.78 8.09
N LYS A 268 -5.96 -2.53 6.89
CA LYS A 268 -6.23 -3.36 5.68
C LYS A 268 -5.77 -4.80 5.89
N THR A 269 -4.55 -4.98 6.39
CA THR A 269 -3.95 -6.30 6.64
C THR A 269 -4.68 -7.10 7.73
N LEU A 270 -5.17 -6.46 8.80
CA LEU A 270 -5.93 -7.12 9.85
C LEU A 270 -7.34 -7.50 9.41
N SER A 271 -8.07 -6.59 8.78
CA SER A 271 -9.40 -6.86 8.22
C SER A 271 -9.37 -8.05 7.24
N LEU A 272 -8.32 -8.12 6.43
CA LEU A 272 -8.05 -9.27 5.59
C LEU A 272 -7.74 -10.55 6.40
N SER A 273 -6.87 -10.46 7.41
CA SER A 273 -6.49 -11.60 8.25
C SER A 273 -7.71 -12.21 8.96
N GLU A 274 -8.58 -11.37 9.54
CA GLU A 274 -9.86 -11.77 10.12
C GLU A 274 -10.75 -12.48 9.09
N SER A 275 -10.90 -11.90 7.89
CA SER A 275 -11.65 -12.50 6.78
C SER A 275 -11.09 -13.89 6.39
N LEU A 276 -9.78 -14.05 6.30
CA LEU A 276 -9.15 -15.33 5.96
C LEU A 276 -9.30 -16.38 7.07
N VAL A 277 -9.15 -16.00 8.34
CA VAL A 277 -9.27 -16.90 9.50
C VAL A 277 -10.71 -17.41 9.66
N HIS A 278 -11.69 -16.58 9.33
CA HIS A 278 -13.11 -16.88 9.48
C HIS A 278 -13.81 -17.28 8.17
N SER A 279 -13.07 -17.55 7.08
CA SER A 279 -13.64 -17.87 5.76
C SER A 279 -14.70 -16.85 5.30
N GLY A 280 -14.47 -15.58 5.62
CA GLY A 280 -15.38 -14.45 5.43
C GLY A 280 -16.60 -14.43 6.37
N GLU A 281 -16.86 -15.44 7.19
CA GLU A 281 -17.96 -15.41 8.16
C GLU A 281 -17.83 -14.18 9.06
N LYS A 282 -18.94 -13.48 9.29
CA LYS A 282 -18.95 -12.39 10.27
C LYS A 282 -18.78 -13.00 11.65
N VAL A 283 -17.82 -12.50 12.42
CA VAL A 283 -17.60 -12.85 13.83
C VAL A 283 -17.59 -11.58 14.68
N GLY A 284 -17.84 -11.71 15.98
CA GLY A 284 -17.72 -10.59 16.92
C GLY A 284 -18.81 -9.53 16.71
N ALA A 285 -18.45 -8.27 16.91
CA ALA A 285 -19.32 -7.11 16.69
C ALA A 285 -20.04 -7.14 15.32
N PRO A 286 -19.37 -7.44 14.18
CA PRO A 286 -20.02 -7.68 12.89
C PRO A 286 -21.20 -8.69 12.85
N THR A 287 -21.35 -9.59 13.83
CA THR A 287 -22.53 -10.48 13.91
C THR A 287 -23.79 -9.78 14.40
N LEU A 288 -23.66 -8.60 15.03
CA LEU A 288 -24.78 -7.85 15.58
C LEU A 288 -25.29 -6.81 14.58
N PRO A 289 -26.61 -6.50 14.57
CA PRO A 289 -27.16 -5.45 13.72
C PRO A 289 -26.51 -4.09 14.00
N GLY A 290 -25.84 -3.52 12.97
CA GLY A 290 -25.12 -2.24 13.07
C GLY A 290 -23.73 -2.31 13.72
N GLY A 291 -23.17 -3.50 13.94
CA GLY A 291 -21.82 -3.67 14.48
C GLY A 291 -20.71 -3.52 13.45
N TYR A 292 -19.64 -2.80 13.83
CA TYR A 292 -18.40 -2.63 13.08
C TYR A 292 -17.22 -3.18 13.89
N SER A 293 -16.27 -3.84 13.24
CA SER A 293 -14.99 -4.17 13.87
C SER A 293 -14.14 -2.90 14.03
N ILE A 294 -13.36 -2.84 15.11
CA ILE A 294 -12.36 -1.79 15.35
C ILE A 294 -11.09 -2.53 15.78
N PRO A 295 -9.94 -2.34 15.11
CA PRO A 295 -8.69 -3.00 15.51
C PRO A 295 -8.33 -2.68 16.96
N GLY A 296 -7.87 -3.69 17.71
CA GLY A 296 -7.49 -3.53 19.11
C GLY A 296 -6.08 -2.97 19.28
N GLU A 297 -5.91 -1.98 20.15
CA GLU A 297 -4.61 -1.38 20.46
C GLU A 297 -3.86 -2.15 21.57
N SER A 298 -2.61 -1.76 21.84
CA SER A 298 -1.74 -2.34 22.90
C SER A 298 -2.44 -2.46 24.26
N GLY A 299 -3.17 -1.42 24.68
CA GLY A 299 -3.93 -1.39 25.92
C GLY A 299 -5.08 -2.41 25.96
N VAL A 300 -5.69 -2.74 24.81
CA VAL A 300 -6.78 -3.72 24.73
C VAL A 300 -6.27 -5.13 25.04
N TYR A 301 -5.06 -5.49 24.58
CA TYR A 301 -4.47 -6.79 24.91
C TYR A 301 -4.00 -6.86 26.37
N TYR A 302 -3.41 -5.79 26.91
CA TYR A 302 -3.00 -5.73 28.30
C TYR A 302 -4.20 -5.90 29.25
N LEU A 303 -5.26 -5.12 29.03
CA LEU A 303 -6.49 -5.13 29.84
C LEU A 303 -7.47 -6.25 29.47
N LEU A 304 -7.12 -7.18 28.57
CA LEU A 304 -8.04 -8.19 28.03
C LEU A 304 -8.80 -8.98 29.11
N ASN A 305 -8.09 -9.41 30.17
CA ASN A 305 -8.69 -10.16 31.28
C ASN A 305 -9.62 -9.29 32.14
N ASP A 306 -9.26 -8.02 32.35
CA ASP A 306 -10.04 -7.07 33.14
C ASP A 306 -11.29 -6.66 32.36
N LEU A 307 -11.17 -6.42 31.05
CA LEU A 307 -12.28 -6.17 30.13
C LEU A 307 -13.23 -7.36 30.04
N LEU A 308 -12.72 -8.60 30.01
CA LEU A 308 -13.56 -9.81 30.04
C LEU A 308 -14.27 -10.00 31.39
N SER A 309 -13.63 -9.63 32.49
CA SER A 309 -14.21 -9.70 33.85
C SER A 309 -15.28 -8.62 34.04
N PHE A 310 -14.96 -7.37 33.70
CA PHE A 310 -15.92 -6.26 33.66
C PHE A 310 -17.12 -6.58 32.77
N ALA A 311 -16.89 -7.14 31.56
CA ALA A 311 -17.97 -7.55 30.67
C ALA A 311 -18.75 -8.78 31.16
N LYS A 312 -18.23 -9.57 32.11
CA LYS A 312 -18.97 -10.66 32.77
C LYS A 312 -19.87 -10.13 33.88
N GLU A 313 -19.38 -9.18 34.67
CA GLU A 313 -20.07 -8.59 35.83
C GLU A 313 -21.10 -7.54 35.43
N HIS A 314 -20.75 -6.68 34.48
CA HIS A 314 -21.62 -5.60 34.01
C HIS A 314 -22.65 -6.11 32.99
N LYS A 315 -23.92 -6.21 33.43
CA LYS A 315 -25.08 -6.43 32.54
C LYS A 315 -25.56 -5.07 32.04
N THR A 316 -25.75 -4.94 30.73
CA THR A 316 -26.26 -3.73 30.09
C THR A 316 -26.94 -4.08 28.78
N ASP A 317 -28.00 -3.35 28.44
CA ASP A 317 -28.71 -3.45 27.14
C ASP A 317 -27.98 -2.68 26.02
N ASN A 318 -26.84 -2.06 26.34
CA ASN A 318 -26.00 -1.37 25.37
C ASN A 318 -25.47 -2.35 24.30
N ARG A 319 -25.96 -2.17 23.07
CA ARG A 319 -25.60 -3.01 21.91
C ARG A 319 -24.12 -2.91 21.54
N LEU A 320 -23.49 -1.74 21.68
CA LEU A 320 -22.06 -1.55 21.42
C LEU A 320 -21.20 -2.29 22.46
N PHE A 321 -21.60 -2.25 23.73
CA PHE A 321 -20.93 -3.03 24.78
C PHE A 321 -21.06 -4.54 24.54
N THR A 322 -22.25 -5.00 24.14
CA THR A 322 -22.50 -6.39 23.76
C THR A 322 -21.66 -6.82 22.55
N ALA A 323 -21.51 -5.96 21.55
CA ALA A 323 -20.61 -6.14 20.41
C ALA A 323 -19.15 -6.31 20.85
N LYS A 324 -18.62 -5.38 21.66
CA LYS A 324 -17.22 -5.45 22.12
C LYS A 324 -16.96 -6.64 23.04
N LYS A 325 -17.93 -7.06 23.85
CA LYS A 325 -17.88 -8.30 24.63
C LYS A 325 -17.78 -9.56 23.75
N ALA A 326 -18.34 -9.54 22.54
CA ALA A 326 -18.17 -10.63 21.57
C ALA A 326 -16.76 -10.61 20.95
N ASP A 327 -16.25 -9.44 20.55
CA ASP A 327 -14.88 -9.26 20.01
C ASP A 327 -13.82 -9.82 20.98
N LEU A 328 -13.89 -9.44 22.26
CA LEU A 328 -12.91 -9.83 23.30
C LEU A 328 -12.77 -11.34 23.51
N ARG A 329 -13.70 -12.16 23.02
CA ARG A 329 -13.67 -13.63 23.14
C ARG A 329 -13.10 -14.34 21.92
N ILE A 330 -12.79 -13.61 20.84
CA ILE A 330 -12.32 -14.18 19.58
C ILE A 330 -10.80 -14.22 19.60
N LEU A 331 -10.22 -15.42 19.49
CA LEU A 331 -8.76 -15.60 19.50
C LEU A 331 -8.05 -14.81 18.38
N CYS A 332 -8.71 -14.61 17.23
CA CYS A 332 -8.19 -13.76 16.16
C CYS A 332 -8.12 -12.27 16.56
N PHE A 333 -9.17 -11.74 17.18
CA PHE A 333 -9.17 -10.37 17.73
C PHE A 333 -8.09 -10.19 18.82
N GLN A 334 -7.98 -11.16 19.75
CA GLN A 334 -6.95 -11.15 20.79
C GLN A 334 -5.53 -11.18 20.21
N ALA A 335 -5.29 -12.04 19.22
CA ALA A 335 -4.01 -12.13 18.51
C ALA A 335 -3.69 -10.87 17.70
N GLY A 336 -4.70 -10.26 17.05
CA GLY A 336 -4.57 -8.99 16.34
C GLY A 336 -4.23 -7.83 17.27
N ALA A 337 -4.92 -7.72 18.40
CA ALA A 337 -4.63 -6.72 19.43
C ALA A 337 -3.22 -6.89 20.02
N ARG A 338 -2.78 -8.13 20.24
CA ARG A 338 -1.40 -8.42 20.66
C ARG A 338 -0.38 -8.04 19.59
N ALA A 339 -0.62 -8.39 18.33
CA ALA A 339 0.26 -8.09 17.21
C ALA A 339 0.43 -6.57 17.02
N LEU A 340 -0.68 -5.81 17.03
CA LEU A 340 -0.65 -4.36 17.04
C LEU A 340 0.05 -3.80 18.28
N GLY A 341 -0.12 -4.42 19.44
CA GLY A 341 0.59 -4.03 20.65
C GLY A 341 2.10 -4.18 20.55
N ILE A 342 2.58 -5.30 20.00
CA ILE A 342 4.01 -5.57 19.75
C ILE A 342 4.57 -4.55 18.74
N VAL A 343 3.88 -4.36 17.61
CA VAL A 343 4.25 -3.34 16.61
C VAL A 343 4.29 -1.93 17.20
N SER A 344 3.28 -1.56 18.00
CA SER A 344 3.22 -0.27 18.69
C SER A 344 4.40 -0.08 19.64
N LYS A 345 4.69 -1.07 20.49
CA LYS A 345 5.70 -0.93 21.54
C LYS A 345 7.15 -1.01 21.03
N MET A 346 7.39 -1.80 19.97
CA MET A 346 8.74 -2.14 19.49
C MET A 346 9.10 -1.54 18.13
N VAL A 347 8.13 -0.95 17.41
CA VAL A 347 8.34 -0.41 16.05
C VAL A 347 7.86 1.03 15.96
N THR A 348 6.55 1.29 16.01
CA THR A 348 6.02 2.63 15.72
C THR A 348 6.21 3.61 16.88
N GLY A 349 6.18 3.16 18.14
CA GLY A 349 6.48 4.00 19.30
C GLY A 349 7.94 4.49 19.37
N PRO A 350 8.95 3.61 19.21
CA PRO A 350 10.34 4.03 19.01
C PRO A 350 10.50 4.99 17.81
N MET A 351 9.92 4.66 16.65
CA MET A 351 10.04 5.50 15.45
C MET A 351 9.38 6.87 15.61
N TRP A 352 8.24 6.94 16.32
CA TRP A 352 7.56 8.20 16.65
C TRP A 352 8.48 9.12 17.47
N ARG A 353 9.15 8.60 18.50
CA ARG A 353 10.11 9.39 19.31
C ARG A 353 11.26 9.95 18.48
N PHE A 354 11.88 9.13 17.61
CA PHE A 354 12.93 9.62 16.71
C PHE A 354 12.45 10.73 15.75
N MET A 355 11.15 10.75 15.41
CA MET A 355 10.52 11.78 14.59
C MET A 355 10.14 13.05 15.37
N GLU A 356 9.85 12.94 16.68
CA GLU A 356 9.60 14.08 17.58
C GLU A 356 10.90 14.78 18.02
N GLU A 357 12.04 14.09 18.00
CA GLU A 357 13.34 14.67 18.31
C GLU A 357 13.75 15.74 17.29
N ASN A 358 13.94 16.98 17.75
CA ASN A 358 14.52 18.07 16.96
C ASN A 358 15.77 17.61 16.21
N GLY A 359 15.73 17.71 14.87
CA GLY A 359 16.82 17.27 14.00
C GLY A 359 16.43 17.36 12.53
N HIS A 360 17.38 17.01 11.67
CA HIS A 360 17.23 17.08 10.23
C HIS A 360 16.64 15.79 9.65
N VAL A 361 15.84 15.87 8.58
CA VAL A 361 15.19 14.70 7.96
C VAL A 361 16.17 13.63 7.47
N SER A 362 17.44 13.99 7.19
CA SER A 362 18.46 13.01 6.79
C SER A 362 18.74 11.96 7.87
N GLU A 363 18.59 12.31 9.16
CA GLU A 363 18.80 11.41 10.31
C GLU A 363 17.86 10.20 10.29
N LEU A 364 16.68 10.33 9.65
CA LEU A 364 15.73 9.23 9.51
C LEU A 364 16.16 8.21 8.44
N THR A 365 17.08 8.56 7.54
CA THR A 365 17.54 7.69 6.44
C THR A 365 18.09 6.34 6.93
N PRO A 366 19.07 6.27 7.86
CA PRO A 366 19.53 5.00 8.42
C PRO A 366 18.41 4.23 9.16
N LEU A 367 17.53 4.92 9.88
CA LEU A 367 16.41 4.31 10.61
C LEU A 367 15.38 3.67 9.65
N TYR A 368 15.12 4.32 8.50
CA TYR A 368 14.26 3.81 7.44
C TYR A 368 14.84 2.56 6.77
N GLN A 369 16.16 2.52 6.54
CA GLN A 369 16.83 1.33 6.03
C GLN A 369 16.75 0.17 7.05
N GLN A 370 17.09 0.45 8.32
CA GLN A 370 17.00 -0.51 9.43
C GLN A 370 15.60 -1.10 9.59
N LEU A 371 14.55 -0.27 9.47
CA LEU A 371 13.15 -0.71 9.41
C LEU A 371 12.86 -1.60 8.21
N TYR A 372 13.29 -1.22 7.02
CA TYR A 372 13.03 -1.97 5.80
C TYR A 372 13.67 -3.37 5.84
N ASP A 373 14.92 -3.46 6.31
CA ASP A 373 15.62 -4.73 6.49
C ASP A 373 15.02 -5.59 7.61
N ALA A 374 14.64 -4.96 8.72
CA ALA A 374 13.90 -5.63 9.78
C ALA A 374 12.56 -6.17 9.28
N PHE A 375 11.77 -5.40 8.53
CA PHE A 375 10.51 -5.88 7.93
C PHE A 375 10.73 -6.98 6.90
N LYS A 376 11.78 -6.89 6.07
CA LYS A 376 12.17 -7.97 5.14
C LYS A 376 12.42 -9.28 5.89
N ARG A 377 13.21 -9.25 6.96
CA ARG A 377 13.58 -10.43 7.77
C ARG A 377 12.41 -10.95 8.64
N LEU A 378 11.76 -10.07 9.39
CA LEU A 378 10.66 -10.40 10.31
C LEU A 378 9.36 -10.79 9.58
N SER A 379 9.20 -10.45 8.29
CA SER A 379 8.11 -10.98 7.46
C SER A 379 8.20 -12.49 7.21
N THR A 380 9.36 -13.10 7.45
CA THR A 380 9.59 -14.55 7.32
C THR A 380 9.52 -15.27 8.67
N ASN A 381 9.98 -14.63 9.75
CA ASN A 381 9.92 -15.16 11.10
C ASN A 381 9.95 -14.03 12.13
N ALA A 382 8.84 -13.81 12.84
CA ALA A 382 8.74 -12.76 13.87
C ALA A 382 8.96 -13.25 15.31
N SER A 383 9.42 -14.50 15.50
CA SER A 383 9.44 -15.16 16.83
C SER A 383 10.35 -14.48 17.85
N THR A 384 11.50 -13.93 17.43
CA THR A 384 12.46 -13.21 18.29
C THR A 384 11.86 -11.90 18.80
N LEU A 385 11.29 -11.09 17.89
CA LEU A 385 10.58 -9.87 18.25
C LEU A 385 9.42 -10.15 19.22
N MET A 386 8.61 -11.17 18.94
CA MET A 386 7.45 -11.53 19.78
C MET A 386 7.79 -11.88 21.23
N LYS A 387 9.01 -12.38 21.49
CA LYS A 387 9.48 -12.71 22.83
C LYS A 387 10.24 -11.56 23.51
N GLY A 388 10.43 -10.43 22.83
CA GLY A 388 11.30 -9.36 23.30
C GLY A 388 12.79 -9.70 23.27
N GLU A 389 13.20 -10.67 22.44
CA GLU A 389 14.61 -11.07 22.22
C GLU A 389 15.31 -10.18 21.17
N GLU A 390 14.55 -9.40 20.39
CA GLU A 390 15.04 -8.57 19.30
C GLU A 390 14.39 -7.18 19.34
N PHE A 391 15.18 -6.13 19.11
CA PHE A 391 14.73 -4.75 19.11
C PHE A 391 15.23 -4.07 17.83
N ILE A 392 14.33 -3.53 17.01
CA ILE A 392 14.69 -2.99 15.68
C ILE A 392 15.73 -1.88 15.79
N PHE A 393 15.57 -0.98 16.77
CA PHE A 393 16.38 0.23 16.94
C PHE A 393 17.32 0.21 18.16
N GLY A 394 17.50 -0.94 18.81
CA GLY A 394 18.13 -1.03 20.13
C GLY A 394 17.11 -1.16 21.27
N GLU A 395 17.54 -1.80 22.36
CA GLU A 395 16.70 -2.19 23.50
C GLU A 395 16.23 -0.97 24.31
N GLU A 396 17.12 -0.01 24.47
CA GLU A 396 16.93 1.27 25.16
C GLU A 396 15.81 2.13 24.55
N THR A 397 15.50 1.92 23.27
CA THR A 397 14.41 2.62 22.58
C THR A 397 13.03 2.11 22.99
N VAL A 398 12.93 0.97 23.68
CA VAL A 398 11.65 0.34 24.06
C VAL A 398 11.38 0.50 25.55
N GLN A 399 10.22 1.07 25.88
CA GLN A 399 9.78 1.23 27.26
C GLN A 399 9.33 -0.12 27.84
N LYS A 400 10.16 -0.74 28.68
CA LYS A 400 9.87 -2.01 29.36
C LYS A 400 8.98 -1.79 30.58
N ASP A 401 7.67 -1.68 30.33
CA ASP A 401 6.63 -1.61 31.35
C ASP A 401 5.75 -2.87 31.37
N LYS A 402 4.77 -2.90 32.28
CA LYS A 402 3.83 -4.03 32.42
C LYS A 402 3.06 -4.36 31.13
N VAL A 403 2.91 -3.40 30.21
CA VAL A 403 2.30 -3.63 28.89
C VAL A 403 3.27 -4.38 27.99
N PHE A 404 4.54 -3.95 27.93
CA PHE A 404 5.60 -4.69 27.24
C PHE A 404 5.71 -6.12 27.76
N ASP A 405 5.85 -6.31 29.08
CA ASP A 405 5.99 -7.63 29.71
C ASP A 405 4.83 -8.56 29.33
N LYS A 406 3.60 -8.04 29.33
CA LYS A 406 2.39 -8.77 28.96
C LYS A 406 2.32 -9.10 27.46
N LEU A 407 2.84 -8.23 26.59
CA LEU A 407 2.89 -8.45 25.14
C LEU A 407 3.90 -9.53 24.76
N VAL A 408 5.04 -9.62 25.46
CA VAL A 408 6.09 -10.61 25.17
C VAL A 408 5.95 -11.93 25.93
N SER A 409 5.16 -11.95 27.01
CA SER A 409 4.84 -13.17 27.77
C SER A 409 4.23 -14.28 26.88
N PRO A 410 4.62 -15.56 27.04
CA PRO A 410 4.00 -16.67 26.32
C PRO A 410 2.48 -16.75 26.53
N SER A 411 1.74 -17.01 25.46
CA SER A 411 0.28 -17.17 25.49
C SER A 411 -0.15 -18.25 24.49
N PRO A 412 -0.07 -19.55 24.86
CA PRO A 412 -0.20 -20.66 23.91
C PRO A 412 -1.49 -20.69 23.08
N GLN A 413 -2.55 -20.03 23.57
CA GLN A 413 -3.84 -19.90 22.89
C GLN A 413 -3.79 -18.97 21.66
N VAL A 414 -2.87 -17.99 21.65
CA VAL A 414 -2.78 -16.97 20.60
C VAL A 414 -1.38 -16.78 20.01
N ASP A 415 -0.31 -17.38 20.56
CA ASP A 415 1.07 -17.22 20.09
C ASP A 415 1.20 -17.49 18.58
N ASN A 416 0.74 -18.65 18.10
CA ASN A 416 0.83 -19.04 16.69
C ASN A 416 0.04 -18.13 15.74
N LEU A 417 -1.06 -17.53 16.21
CA LEU A 417 -1.89 -16.64 15.42
C LEU A 417 -1.34 -15.21 15.44
N THR A 418 -0.83 -14.76 16.59
CA THR A 418 -0.12 -13.48 16.74
C THR A 418 1.08 -13.46 15.81
N ARG A 419 1.86 -14.54 15.78
CA ARG A 419 3.03 -14.67 14.90
C ARG A 419 2.68 -14.51 13.42
N GLN A 420 1.66 -15.24 12.94
CA GLN A 420 1.16 -15.10 11.58
C GLN A 420 0.70 -13.67 11.25
N ILE A 421 0.04 -12.99 12.20
CA ILE A 421 -0.41 -11.61 12.00
C ILE A 421 0.77 -10.63 11.96
N VAL A 422 1.76 -10.77 12.84
CA VAL A 422 2.97 -9.93 12.85
C VAL A 422 3.80 -10.13 11.57
N GLU A 423 4.01 -11.38 11.14
CA GLU A 423 4.70 -11.71 9.87
C GLU A 423 3.97 -11.10 8.66
N LEU A 424 2.63 -11.18 8.63
CA LEU A 424 1.81 -10.58 7.58
C LEU A 424 1.84 -9.03 7.61
N LEU A 425 1.82 -8.41 8.79
CA LEU A 425 1.98 -6.96 8.96
C LEU A 425 3.33 -6.50 8.44
N PHE A 426 4.43 -7.16 8.77
CA PHE A 426 5.75 -6.78 8.23
C PHE A 426 5.89 -7.03 6.73
N SER A 427 5.24 -8.08 6.20
CA SER A 427 5.17 -8.28 4.76
C SER A 427 4.48 -7.11 4.04
N SER A 428 3.41 -6.55 4.62
CA SER A 428 2.71 -5.39 4.05
C SER A 428 3.42 -4.06 4.32
N PHE A 429 4.03 -3.86 5.49
CA PHE A 429 4.80 -2.66 5.81
C PHE A 429 6.04 -2.50 4.91
N LYS A 430 6.69 -3.60 4.53
CA LYS A 430 7.75 -3.62 3.53
C LYS A 430 7.32 -2.99 2.18
N VAL A 431 6.04 -3.16 1.79
CA VAL A 431 5.47 -2.50 0.59
C VAL A 431 5.31 -1.00 0.82
N VAL A 432 4.84 -0.60 2.01
CA VAL A 432 4.73 0.82 2.40
C VAL A 432 6.09 1.51 2.36
N CYS A 433 7.14 0.89 2.93
CA CYS A 433 8.52 1.41 2.85
C CYS A 433 8.96 1.64 1.40
N ARG A 434 8.79 0.65 0.50
CA ARG A 434 9.20 0.81 -0.90
C ARG A 434 8.40 1.86 -1.67
N ARG A 435 7.16 2.14 -1.27
CA ARG A 435 6.31 3.16 -1.91
C ARG A 435 6.62 4.57 -1.41
N GLN A 436 6.77 4.74 -0.09
CA GLN A 436 6.85 6.04 0.58
C GLN A 436 8.29 6.47 0.91
N LEU A 437 9.13 5.52 1.33
CA LEU A 437 10.52 5.76 1.73
C LEU A 437 11.51 5.49 0.60
N LYS A 438 11.04 5.38 -0.65
CA LYS A 438 11.85 4.98 -1.81
C LYS A 438 13.18 5.72 -1.84
N ASP A 439 13.19 7.04 -1.66
CA ASP A 439 14.39 7.87 -1.81
C ASP A 439 15.42 7.67 -0.68
N HIS A 440 15.04 7.03 0.42
CA HIS A 440 15.85 6.83 1.63
C HIS A 440 16.34 5.39 1.85
N ILE A 441 15.86 4.41 1.08
CA ILE A 441 16.23 2.99 1.22
C ILE A 441 17.18 2.53 0.10
N GLU A 442 17.85 1.39 0.28
CA GLU A 442 18.90 0.87 -0.61
C GLU A 442 18.51 0.86 -2.10
N GLY A 443 19.41 1.35 -2.94
CA GLY A 443 19.23 1.46 -4.39
C GLY A 443 18.63 2.79 -4.88
N PHE A 444 18.46 3.78 -3.99
CA PHE A 444 17.82 5.06 -4.30
C PHE A 444 18.59 6.29 -3.76
N LYS A 445 18.04 7.49 -4.05
CA LYS A 445 18.73 8.79 -4.11
C LYS A 445 19.58 9.16 -2.88
N TYR A 446 19.14 8.85 -1.66
CA TYR A 446 19.78 9.26 -0.41
C TYR A 446 20.35 8.09 0.40
N ALA A 447 20.24 6.86 -0.09
CA ALA A 447 20.60 5.64 0.65
C ALA A 447 22.09 5.60 1.06
N THR A 448 22.96 6.18 0.24
CA THR A 448 24.41 6.28 0.48
C THR A 448 24.81 7.52 1.29
N GLY A 449 23.84 8.20 1.90
CA GLY A 449 24.02 9.50 2.55
C GLY A 449 23.68 10.68 1.65
N TRP A 450 23.71 11.87 2.23
CA TRP A 450 23.39 13.14 1.58
C TRP A 450 24.69 13.88 1.26
N SER A 451 24.73 14.61 0.13
CA SER A 451 25.92 15.41 -0.19
C SER A 451 26.02 16.63 0.73
N PRO A 452 27.24 17.18 0.97
CA PRO A 452 27.42 18.38 1.80
C PRO A 452 26.59 19.58 1.30
N GLU A 453 26.51 19.76 -0.02
CA GLU A 453 25.76 20.84 -0.66
C GLU A 453 24.25 20.67 -0.42
N LEU A 454 23.74 19.44 -0.53
CA LEU A 454 22.34 19.17 -0.24
C LEU A 454 22.03 19.41 1.24
N LEU A 455 22.91 19.00 2.16
CA LEU A 455 22.76 19.26 3.60
C LEU A 455 22.78 20.76 3.92
N GLU A 456 23.62 21.55 3.26
CA GLU A 456 23.62 23.01 3.38
C GLU A 456 22.30 23.62 2.85
N GLU A 457 21.85 23.21 1.67
CA GLU A 457 20.59 23.70 1.08
C GLU A 457 19.34 23.28 1.86
N SER A 458 19.39 22.13 2.55
CA SER A 458 18.30 21.54 3.33
C SER A 458 18.42 21.72 4.85
N ALA A 459 19.41 22.48 5.34
CA ALA A 459 19.73 22.59 6.78
C ALA A 459 18.55 22.93 7.72
N THR A 460 17.47 23.52 7.19
CA THR A 460 16.23 23.86 7.93
C THR A 460 15.11 22.83 7.79
N VAL A 461 15.32 21.68 7.16
CA VAL A 461 14.27 20.70 6.85
C VAL A 461 14.02 19.75 8.03
N PRO A 462 12.87 19.87 8.72
CA PRO A 462 12.54 19.03 9.86
C PRO A 462 12.18 17.60 9.45
N LYS A 463 12.28 16.67 10.41
CA LYS A 463 11.86 15.26 10.31
C LYS A 463 10.36 15.09 9.98
N THR A 464 9.53 16.01 10.47
CA THR A 464 8.06 16.01 10.35
C THR A 464 7.56 17.40 9.94
N ASN A 465 6.29 17.53 9.57
CA ASN A 465 5.67 18.80 9.18
C ASN A 465 4.67 19.34 10.22
N VAL A 466 4.91 19.04 11.50
CA VAL A 466 4.07 19.37 12.66
C VAL A 466 4.87 20.24 13.63
#